data_AF-A0A957FLV6-F1
#
_entry.id   AF-A0A957FLV6-F1
#
_cell.length_a   1.000
_cell.length_b   1.000
_cell.length_c   1.000
_cell.angle_alpha   90.00
_cell.angle_beta   90.00
_cell.angle_gamma   90.00
#
_symmetry.space_group_name_H-M   'P 1'
#
loop_
_entity.id
_entity.type
_entity.pdbx_description
1 polymer ?
#
loop_
_entity_poly.entity_id
_entity_poly.type
_entity_poly.pdbx_seq_one_letter_code
_entity_poly.pdbx_strand_id
1 'polypeptide(L)'
;MLHRHLQEQLNALDLTSTQPPDQSTWAQLLQQLNQSYTELEQQIRFTADHTALLSTLQQELTARQQAEEAWRQERDFGLQVMNTMGQGLTVLDDAERFEFVNAAFATMLGYTPGELIGKTPYDVTYTTEHERLTHYQAQRRAGEETTYEMRLRRADNTQIDVLVTCVPRWREGVNRGAIAVITDLTNQKQVEVELGQKADELSALYRASVQLFRANNLRESARHITTTLTQEFDIADCTVVLLEEFLPTPSHATKPETAVPGQIVRLAQAGKYQHAVAKSLNLDGPGLIPAAIRTGQTLHVPDVTQDPRYLLGDSQTRSEIVVPL
;
A
#
# COMPACT_ATOMS: atom_id res chain seq x y z
N MET A 1 -10.57 -43.35 -62.08
CA MET A 1 -11.12 -42.36 -63.04
C MET A 1 -10.34 -42.26 -64.36
N LEU A 2 -9.04 -42.60 -64.44
CA LEU A 2 -8.26 -42.60 -65.70
C LEU A 2 -8.86 -43.50 -66.82
N HIS A 3 -9.60 -44.54 -66.44
CA HIS A 3 -10.08 -45.57 -67.37
C HIS A 3 -11.15 -45.09 -68.35
N ARG A 4 -11.95 -44.06 -68.01
CA ARG A 4 -13.07 -43.62 -68.84
C ARG A 4 -12.62 -42.75 -70.02
N HIS A 5 -11.65 -41.88 -69.79
CA HIS A 5 -11.14 -40.95 -70.83
C HIS A 5 -10.31 -41.68 -71.89
N LEU A 6 -9.48 -42.64 -71.46
CA LEU A 6 -8.69 -43.48 -72.35
C LEU A 6 -9.59 -44.42 -73.18
N GLN A 7 -10.70 -44.86 -72.60
CA GLN A 7 -11.69 -45.72 -73.26
C GLN A 7 -12.64 -44.95 -74.20
N GLU A 8 -12.94 -43.68 -73.89
CA GLU A 8 -13.61 -42.75 -74.82
C GLU A 8 -12.71 -42.37 -76.01
N GLN A 9 -11.41 -42.18 -75.79
CA GLN A 9 -10.45 -41.93 -76.87
C GLN A 9 -10.24 -43.17 -77.75
N LEU A 10 -10.15 -44.37 -77.17
CA LEU A 10 -10.07 -45.64 -77.92
C LEU A 10 -11.34 -45.90 -78.75
N ASN A 11 -12.52 -45.57 -78.21
CA ASN A 11 -13.79 -45.72 -78.92
C ASN A 11 -13.99 -44.68 -80.04
N ALA A 12 -13.42 -43.48 -79.92
CA ALA A 12 -13.49 -42.45 -80.96
C ALA A 12 -12.66 -42.76 -82.22
N LEU A 13 -11.82 -43.80 -82.17
CA LEU A 13 -10.88 -44.20 -83.23
C LEU A 13 -11.27 -45.48 -83.98
N ASP A 14 -12.47 -46.01 -83.73
CA ASP A 14 -13.07 -47.14 -84.48
C ASP A 14 -12.19 -48.42 -84.54
N LEU A 15 -11.44 -48.69 -83.47
CA LEU A 15 -10.53 -49.84 -83.32
C LEU A 15 -11.25 -51.20 -83.13
N THR A 16 -12.53 -51.31 -83.47
CA THR A 16 -13.28 -52.58 -83.48
C THR A 16 -12.95 -53.49 -84.68
N SER A 17 -12.06 -53.05 -85.56
CA SER A 17 -11.63 -53.77 -86.78
C SER A 17 -10.39 -54.65 -86.54
N THR A 18 -10.38 -55.85 -87.12
CA THR A 18 -9.30 -56.85 -87.02
C THR A 18 -8.07 -56.56 -87.91
N GLN A 19 -7.97 -55.36 -88.51
CA GLN A 19 -6.79 -54.92 -89.26
C GLN A 19 -6.02 -53.81 -88.52
N PRO A 20 -4.67 -53.87 -88.49
CA PRO A 20 -3.86 -52.84 -87.83
C PRO A 20 -4.08 -51.47 -88.51
N PRO A 21 -4.19 -50.38 -87.74
CA PRO A 21 -4.33 -49.03 -88.28
C PRO A 21 -3.20 -48.66 -89.24
N ASP A 22 -3.47 -47.75 -90.17
CA ASP A 22 -2.43 -47.25 -91.06
C ASP A 22 -1.39 -46.42 -90.29
N GLN A 23 -0.23 -46.19 -90.91
CA GLN A 23 0.90 -45.53 -90.27
C GLN A 23 0.58 -44.08 -89.83
N SER A 24 -0.38 -43.43 -90.49
CA SER A 24 -0.79 -42.05 -90.17
C SER A 24 -1.75 -41.99 -88.98
N THR A 25 -2.67 -42.96 -88.88
CA THR A 25 -3.61 -43.09 -87.77
C THR A 25 -2.85 -43.44 -86.49
N TRP A 26 -1.83 -44.31 -86.59
CA TRP A 26 -0.93 -44.61 -85.48
C TRP A 26 -0.13 -43.40 -85.00
N ALA A 27 0.38 -42.58 -85.93
CA ALA A 27 1.11 -41.38 -85.57
C ALA A 27 0.23 -40.35 -84.85
N GLN A 28 -1.03 -40.16 -85.29
CA GLN A 28 -2.00 -39.29 -84.63
C GLN A 28 -2.36 -39.80 -83.23
N LEU A 29 -2.59 -41.10 -83.07
CA LEU A 29 -2.84 -41.75 -81.78
C LEU A 29 -1.70 -41.52 -80.78
N LEU A 30 -0.46 -41.75 -81.22
CA LEU A 30 0.72 -41.55 -80.38
C LEU A 30 0.90 -40.07 -80.00
N GLN A 31 0.64 -39.16 -80.94
CA GLN A 31 0.68 -37.72 -80.66
C GLN A 31 -0.37 -37.30 -79.62
N GLN A 32 -1.60 -37.81 -79.75
CA GLN A 32 -2.71 -37.49 -78.84
C GLN A 32 -2.47 -38.06 -77.44
N LEU A 33 -1.95 -39.29 -77.33
CA LEU A 33 -1.53 -39.90 -76.07
C LEU A 33 -0.40 -39.09 -75.41
N ASN A 34 0.63 -38.72 -76.15
CA ASN A 34 1.76 -37.96 -75.63
C ASN A 34 1.34 -36.56 -75.13
N GLN A 35 0.40 -35.93 -75.84
CA GLN A 35 -0.19 -34.66 -75.43
C GLN A 35 -1.01 -34.82 -74.13
N SER A 36 -1.88 -35.84 -74.04
CA SER A 36 -2.65 -36.12 -72.82
C SER A 36 -1.76 -36.43 -71.61
N TYR A 37 -0.64 -37.13 -71.82
CA TYR A 37 0.33 -37.44 -70.77
C TYR A 37 1.03 -36.17 -70.26
N THR A 38 1.43 -35.29 -71.18
CA THR A 38 2.06 -34.00 -70.83
C THR A 38 1.12 -33.10 -70.02
N GLU A 39 -0.16 -33.02 -70.41
CA GLU A 39 -1.18 -32.24 -69.67
C GLU A 39 -1.38 -32.80 -68.26
N LEU A 40 -1.41 -34.12 -68.11
CA LEU A 40 -1.60 -34.79 -66.82
C LEU A 40 -0.38 -34.59 -65.90
N GLU A 41 0.84 -34.63 -66.43
CA GLU A 41 2.07 -34.30 -65.68
C GLU A 41 2.07 -32.84 -65.20
N GLN A 42 1.65 -31.90 -66.06
CA GLN A 42 1.53 -30.50 -65.69
C GLN A 42 0.50 -30.29 -64.56
N GLN A 43 -0.63 -30.97 -64.62
CA GLN A 43 -1.68 -30.87 -63.62
C GLN A 43 -1.25 -31.49 -62.28
N ILE A 44 -0.58 -32.65 -62.28
CA ILE A 44 0.01 -33.24 -61.07
C ILE A 44 0.99 -32.27 -60.44
N ARG A 45 1.90 -31.71 -61.23
CA ARG A 45 2.91 -30.77 -60.72
C ARG A 45 2.27 -29.50 -60.14
N PHE A 46 1.27 -28.93 -60.83
CA PHE A 46 0.52 -27.79 -60.32
C PHE A 46 -0.16 -28.10 -58.98
N THR A 47 -0.82 -29.25 -58.85
CA THR A 47 -1.46 -29.65 -57.59
C THR A 47 -0.45 -29.88 -56.47
N ALA A 48 0.69 -30.52 -56.76
CA ALA A 48 1.76 -30.73 -55.80
C ALA A 48 2.33 -29.41 -55.28
N ASP A 49 2.65 -28.47 -56.18
CA ASP A 49 3.14 -27.14 -55.83
C ASP A 49 2.12 -26.37 -54.98
N HIS A 50 0.83 -26.44 -55.34
CA HIS A 50 -0.23 -25.77 -54.58
C HIS A 50 -0.45 -26.38 -53.19
N THR A 51 -0.37 -27.71 -53.05
CA THR A 51 -0.43 -28.38 -51.73
C THR A 51 0.78 -28.06 -50.86
N ALA A 52 1.96 -27.94 -51.44
CA ALA A 52 3.17 -27.52 -50.73
C ALA A 52 3.02 -26.07 -50.24
N LEU A 53 2.51 -25.16 -51.09
CA LEU A 53 2.25 -23.77 -50.69
C LEU A 53 1.22 -23.67 -49.55
N LEU A 54 0.10 -24.39 -49.65
CA LEU A 54 -0.93 -24.40 -48.61
C LEU A 54 -0.41 -24.93 -47.27
N SER A 55 0.38 -26.01 -47.30
CA SER A 55 0.97 -26.54 -46.07
C SER A 55 1.96 -25.55 -45.42
N THR A 56 2.76 -24.85 -46.23
CA THR A 56 3.67 -23.79 -45.75
C THR A 56 2.90 -22.63 -45.12
N LEU A 57 1.86 -22.12 -45.78
CA LEU A 57 1.01 -21.04 -45.24
C LEU A 57 0.31 -21.46 -43.95
N GLN A 58 -0.14 -22.71 -43.87
CA GLN A 58 -0.82 -23.22 -42.69
C GLN A 58 0.15 -23.38 -41.50
N GLN A 59 1.40 -23.76 -41.77
CA GLN A 59 2.47 -23.74 -40.76
C GLN A 59 2.77 -22.32 -40.30
N GLU A 60 2.89 -21.35 -41.21
CA GLU A 60 3.16 -19.95 -40.86
C GLU A 60 2.02 -19.33 -40.03
N LEU A 61 0.76 -19.59 -40.41
CA LEU A 61 -0.41 -19.17 -39.64
C LEU A 61 -0.43 -19.77 -38.24
N THR A 62 -0.14 -21.08 -38.13
CA THR A 62 -0.09 -21.76 -36.83
C THR A 62 1.02 -21.20 -35.95
N ALA A 63 2.21 -20.99 -36.51
CA ALA A 63 3.33 -20.39 -35.80
C ALA A 63 3.02 -18.98 -35.33
N ARG A 64 2.39 -18.16 -36.18
CA ARG A 64 1.96 -16.80 -35.82
C ARG A 64 0.93 -16.79 -34.69
N GLN A 65 -0.08 -17.66 -34.77
CA GLN A 65 -1.09 -17.78 -33.72
C GLN A 65 -0.50 -18.20 -32.38
N GLN A 66 0.43 -19.16 -32.38
CA GLN A 66 1.14 -19.59 -31.18
C GLN A 66 1.99 -18.46 -30.58
N ALA A 67 2.68 -17.68 -31.42
CA ALA A 67 3.46 -16.53 -30.97
C ALA A 67 2.57 -15.41 -30.39
N GLU A 68 1.44 -15.11 -31.05
CA GLU A 68 0.47 -14.12 -30.56
C GLU A 68 -0.14 -14.55 -29.22
N GLU A 69 -0.46 -15.82 -29.05
CA GLU A 69 -1.00 -16.38 -27.81
C GLU A 69 0.05 -16.36 -26.69
N ALA A 70 1.28 -16.80 -26.95
CA ALA A 70 2.36 -16.75 -25.97
C ALA A 70 2.62 -15.31 -25.50
N TRP A 71 2.61 -14.34 -26.41
CA TRP A 71 2.77 -12.92 -26.07
C TRP A 71 1.62 -12.38 -25.22
N ARG A 72 0.37 -12.79 -25.53
CA ARG A 72 -0.79 -12.45 -24.71
C ARG A 72 -0.67 -13.01 -23.30
N GLN A 73 -0.27 -14.28 -23.17
CA GLN A 73 -0.11 -14.93 -21.86
C GLN A 73 0.94 -14.24 -21.01
N GLU A 74 2.09 -13.86 -21.59
CA GLU A 74 3.16 -13.17 -20.88
C GLU A 74 2.72 -11.76 -20.43
N ARG A 75 2.03 -11.02 -21.31
CA ARG A 75 1.45 -9.72 -20.97
C ARG A 75 0.43 -9.84 -19.85
N ASP A 76 -0.50 -10.79 -19.96
CA ASP A 76 -1.59 -10.96 -19.00
C ASP A 76 -1.04 -11.42 -17.64
N PHE A 77 -0.01 -12.27 -17.63
CA PHE A 77 0.73 -12.64 -16.42
C PHE A 77 1.37 -11.42 -15.75
N GLY A 78 2.09 -10.58 -16.51
CA GLY A 78 2.69 -9.36 -15.97
C GLY A 78 1.66 -8.41 -15.37
N LEU A 79 0.52 -8.22 -16.05
CA LEU A 79 -0.59 -7.41 -15.52
C LEU A 79 -1.21 -8.02 -14.27
N GLN A 80 -1.36 -9.35 -14.22
CA GLN A 80 -1.88 -10.06 -13.05
C GLN A 80 -0.97 -9.89 -11.83
N VAL A 81 0.36 -9.99 -12.01
CA VAL A 81 1.33 -9.77 -10.93
C VAL A 81 1.20 -8.35 -10.37
N MET A 82 1.23 -7.33 -11.23
CA MET A 82 1.11 -5.94 -10.80
C MET A 82 -0.21 -5.65 -10.07
N ASN A 83 -1.33 -6.16 -10.60
CA ASN A 83 -2.64 -6.01 -9.96
C ASN A 83 -2.72 -6.72 -8.60
N THR A 84 -2.14 -7.91 -8.48
CA THR A 84 -2.15 -8.70 -7.23
C THR A 84 -1.31 -8.03 -6.15
N MET A 85 -0.18 -7.41 -6.52
CA MET A 85 0.63 -6.62 -5.60
C MET A 85 -0.01 -5.27 -5.23
N GLY A 86 -1.12 -4.89 -5.86
CA GLY A 86 -1.76 -3.59 -5.67
C GLY A 86 -0.96 -2.42 -6.25
N GLN A 87 0.04 -2.69 -7.09
CA GLN A 87 0.85 -1.65 -7.72
C GLN A 87 0.15 -1.09 -8.95
N GLY A 88 0.06 0.23 -9.00
CA GLY A 88 -0.40 0.94 -10.18
C GLY A 88 0.64 0.87 -11.29
N LEU A 89 0.19 0.61 -12.52
CA LEU A 89 1.01 0.69 -13.72
C LEU A 89 0.33 1.65 -14.69
N THR A 90 1.07 2.63 -15.17
CA THR A 90 0.59 3.58 -16.17
C THR A 90 1.59 3.73 -17.30
N VAL A 91 1.06 4.01 -18.49
CA VAL A 91 1.86 4.37 -19.66
C VAL A 91 1.34 5.70 -20.18
N LEU A 92 2.25 6.63 -20.34
CA LEU A 92 2.02 7.96 -20.88
C LEU A 92 2.41 8.01 -22.36
N ASP A 93 1.61 8.71 -23.16
CA ASP A 93 1.93 9.05 -24.56
C ASP A 93 2.89 10.26 -24.66
N ASP A 94 3.21 10.64 -25.90
CA ASP A 94 4.08 11.76 -26.24
C ASP A 94 3.55 13.11 -25.71
N ALA A 95 2.24 13.21 -25.45
CA ALA A 95 1.57 14.38 -24.89
C ALA A 95 1.34 14.27 -23.37
N GLU A 96 1.92 13.24 -22.74
CA GLU A 96 1.82 12.92 -21.32
C GLU A 96 0.42 12.65 -20.82
N ARG A 97 -0.39 12.06 -21.69
CA ARG A 97 -1.70 11.52 -21.36
C ARG A 97 -1.58 10.03 -21.08
N PHE A 98 -2.39 9.54 -20.15
CA PHE A 98 -2.50 8.11 -19.91
C PHE A 98 -3.02 7.40 -21.17
N GLU A 99 -2.13 6.66 -21.84
CA GLU A 99 -2.44 5.74 -22.94
C GLU A 99 -2.90 4.39 -22.40
N PHE A 100 -2.36 3.99 -21.25
CA PHE A 100 -2.72 2.76 -20.56
C PHE A 100 -2.65 2.95 -19.05
N VAL A 101 -3.59 2.32 -18.33
CA VAL A 101 -3.54 2.15 -16.88
C VAL A 101 -4.00 0.73 -16.52
N ASN A 102 -3.38 0.11 -15.53
CA ASN A 102 -3.87 -1.17 -15.01
C ASN A 102 -5.05 -0.97 -14.04
N ALA A 103 -5.72 -2.08 -13.69
CA ALA A 103 -6.85 -2.08 -12.77
C ALA A 103 -6.46 -1.65 -11.35
N ALA A 104 -5.25 -2.01 -10.89
CA ALA A 104 -4.75 -1.60 -9.57
C ALA A 104 -4.62 -0.07 -9.45
N PHE A 105 -4.04 0.63 -10.44
CA PHE A 105 -3.94 2.09 -10.40
C PHE A 105 -5.32 2.75 -10.39
N ALA A 106 -6.23 2.28 -11.23
CA ALA A 106 -7.59 2.79 -11.31
C ALA A 106 -8.33 2.62 -9.97
N THR A 107 -8.27 1.41 -9.40
CA THR A 107 -8.85 1.09 -8.08
C THR A 107 -8.22 1.93 -6.97
N MET A 108 -6.89 2.10 -6.99
CA MET A 108 -6.14 2.94 -6.05
C MET A 108 -6.63 4.39 -6.04
N LEU A 109 -7.04 4.93 -7.18
CA LEU A 109 -7.57 6.30 -7.26
C LEU A 109 -9.10 6.39 -7.19
N GLY A 110 -9.81 5.26 -7.15
CA GLY A 110 -11.27 5.23 -7.16
C GLY A 110 -11.89 5.56 -8.52
N TYR A 111 -11.18 5.28 -9.61
CA TYR A 111 -11.65 5.43 -10.98
C TYR A 111 -11.77 4.07 -11.68
N THR A 112 -12.42 4.05 -12.83
CA THR A 112 -12.27 3.00 -13.83
C THR A 112 -11.09 3.30 -14.76
N PRO A 113 -10.44 2.28 -15.36
CA PRO A 113 -9.36 2.53 -16.32
C PRO A 113 -9.75 3.48 -17.45
N GLY A 114 -10.98 3.33 -18.00
CA GLY A 114 -11.48 4.14 -19.10
C GLY A 114 -11.65 5.62 -18.77
N GLU A 115 -11.94 5.97 -17.51
CA GLU A 115 -12.02 7.38 -17.07
C GLU A 115 -10.64 8.03 -16.97
N LEU A 116 -9.58 7.24 -16.76
CA LEU A 116 -8.22 7.74 -16.66
C LEU A 116 -7.54 7.90 -18.02
N ILE A 117 -7.92 7.11 -19.03
CA ILE A 117 -7.34 7.24 -20.38
C ILE A 117 -7.56 8.65 -20.93
N GLY A 118 -6.49 9.25 -21.47
CA GLY A 118 -6.50 10.61 -22.02
C GLY A 118 -6.34 11.74 -20.99
N LYS A 119 -6.52 11.45 -19.69
CA LYS A 119 -6.14 12.37 -18.61
C LYS A 119 -4.63 12.43 -18.46
N THR A 120 -4.15 13.42 -17.72
CA THR A 120 -2.75 13.65 -17.40
C THR A 120 -2.48 13.38 -15.91
N PRO A 121 -1.22 13.18 -15.50
CA PRO A 121 -0.86 13.13 -14.08
C PRO A 121 -1.32 14.35 -13.27
N TYR A 122 -1.45 15.51 -13.92
CA TYR A 122 -1.93 16.75 -13.30
C TYR A 122 -3.41 16.70 -12.87
N ASP A 123 -4.24 15.87 -13.54
CA ASP A 123 -5.66 15.72 -13.23
C ASP A 123 -5.90 14.94 -11.92
N VAL A 124 -4.98 14.06 -11.58
CA VAL A 124 -5.03 13.16 -10.41
C VAL A 124 -4.06 13.55 -9.30
N THR A 125 -3.48 14.75 -9.37
CA THR A 125 -2.59 15.31 -8.35
C THR A 125 -3.12 16.65 -7.84
N TYR A 126 -2.67 17.03 -6.65
CA TYR A 126 -2.94 18.36 -6.11
C TYR A 126 -2.08 19.41 -6.82
N THR A 127 -2.61 20.63 -6.96
CA THR A 127 -1.90 21.77 -7.57
C THR A 127 -0.58 22.08 -6.86
N THR A 128 -0.50 21.82 -5.55
CA THR A 128 0.73 21.96 -4.76
C THR A 128 1.85 21.00 -5.18
N GLU A 129 1.55 19.93 -5.90
CA GLU A 129 2.52 18.96 -6.42
C GLU A 129 2.91 19.24 -7.89
N HIS A 130 2.26 20.18 -8.56
CA HIS A 130 2.43 20.40 -10.01
C HIS A 130 3.85 20.85 -10.38
N GLU A 131 4.49 21.72 -9.58
CA GLU A 131 5.88 22.12 -9.82
C GLU A 131 6.84 20.93 -9.74
N ARG A 132 6.63 20.03 -8.78
CA ARG A 132 7.41 18.79 -8.64
C ARG A 132 7.18 17.86 -9.83
N LEU A 133 5.93 17.69 -10.26
CA LEU A 133 5.61 16.92 -11.47
C LEU A 133 6.34 17.46 -12.70
N THR A 134 6.30 18.77 -12.93
CA THR A 134 6.99 19.42 -14.06
C THR A 134 8.50 19.22 -13.99
N HIS A 135 9.09 19.27 -12.79
CA HIS A 135 10.51 18.99 -12.59
C HIS A 135 10.89 17.55 -13.00
N TYR A 136 10.18 16.55 -12.47
CA TYR A 136 10.46 15.14 -12.81
C TYR A 136 10.14 14.82 -14.28
N GLN A 137 9.12 15.47 -14.84
CA GLN A 137 8.80 15.39 -16.26
C GLN A 137 9.97 15.84 -17.14
N ALA A 138 10.62 16.96 -16.79
CA ALA A 138 11.78 17.45 -17.53
C ALA A 138 12.96 16.47 -17.47
N GLN A 139 13.24 15.87 -16.30
CA GLN A 139 14.27 14.83 -16.14
C GLN A 139 13.99 13.61 -17.03
N ARG A 140 12.74 13.12 -17.05
CA ARG A 140 12.36 12.00 -17.92
C ARG A 140 12.50 12.31 -19.40
N ARG A 141 12.19 13.54 -19.82
CA ARG A 141 12.43 13.99 -21.20
C ARG A 141 13.91 14.01 -21.56
N ALA A 142 14.78 14.26 -20.59
CA ALA A 142 16.23 14.15 -20.74
C ALA A 142 16.74 12.69 -20.74
N GLY A 143 15.85 11.71 -20.54
CA GLY A 143 16.17 10.29 -20.53
C GLY A 143 16.48 9.70 -19.16
N GLU A 144 16.26 10.46 -18.08
CA GLU A 144 16.55 10.04 -16.72
C GLU A 144 15.38 9.23 -16.11
N GLU A 145 15.72 8.23 -15.31
CA GLU A 145 14.77 7.57 -14.42
C GLU A 145 14.51 8.46 -13.20
N THR A 146 13.25 8.50 -12.76
CA THR A 146 12.83 9.30 -11.60
C THR A 146 12.10 8.41 -10.60
N THR A 147 12.47 8.51 -9.31
CA THR A 147 11.73 7.87 -8.21
C THR A 147 11.48 8.91 -7.12
N TYR A 148 10.21 9.10 -6.74
CA TYR A 148 9.83 10.14 -5.78
C TYR A 148 8.50 9.85 -5.10
N GLU A 149 8.34 10.36 -3.87
CA GLU A 149 7.05 10.36 -3.19
C GLU A 149 6.17 11.52 -3.66
N MET A 150 4.87 11.25 -3.81
CA MET A 150 3.89 12.23 -4.24
C MET A 150 2.55 11.98 -3.57
N ARG A 151 1.74 13.04 -3.48
CA ARG A 151 0.35 12.96 -3.04
C ARG A 151 -0.57 12.96 -4.24
N LEU A 152 -1.27 11.86 -4.45
CA LEU A 152 -2.33 11.79 -5.46
C LEU A 152 -3.69 12.09 -4.81
N ARG A 153 -4.63 12.46 -5.66
CA ARG A 153 -6.01 12.77 -5.30
C ARG A 153 -6.93 11.70 -5.89
N ARG A 154 -7.70 11.05 -5.03
CA ARG A 154 -8.73 10.09 -5.43
C ARG A 154 -9.95 10.80 -6.04
N ALA A 155 -10.83 10.05 -6.69
CA ALA A 155 -12.09 10.56 -7.28
C ALA A 155 -12.99 11.24 -6.25
N ASP A 156 -12.96 10.80 -4.99
CA ASP A 156 -13.70 11.36 -3.85
C ASP A 156 -12.98 12.55 -3.17
N ASN A 157 -11.90 13.07 -3.77
CA ASN A 157 -11.00 14.10 -3.23
C ASN A 157 -10.21 13.73 -1.97
N THR A 158 -10.16 12.46 -1.56
CA THR A 158 -9.25 12.04 -0.49
C THR A 158 -7.81 11.96 -0.99
N GLN A 159 -6.85 12.11 -0.06
CA GLN A 159 -5.42 12.01 -0.35
C GLN A 159 -4.93 10.57 -0.25
N ILE A 160 -3.99 10.21 -1.12
CA ILE A 160 -3.18 9.00 -1.00
C ILE A 160 -1.70 9.36 -1.20
N ASP A 161 -0.85 8.86 -0.30
CA ASP A 161 0.59 8.98 -0.40
C ASP A 161 1.13 7.81 -1.23
N VAL A 162 1.93 8.12 -2.26
CA VAL A 162 2.46 7.10 -3.17
C VAL A 162 3.94 7.31 -3.45
N LEU A 163 4.63 6.21 -3.76
CA LEU A 163 5.93 6.21 -4.41
C LEU A 163 5.73 6.05 -5.92
N VAL A 164 6.24 6.98 -6.71
CA VAL A 164 6.20 6.94 -8.17
C VAL A 164 7.60 6.67 -8.68
N THR A 165 7.79 5.54 -9.35
CA THR A 165 8.99 5.25 -10.15
C THR A 165 8.61 5.33 -11.62
N CYS A 166 9.29 6.19 -12.36
CA CYS A 166 8.93 6.49 -13.74
C CYS A 166 10.15 6.55 -14.65
N VAL A 167 10.08 5.82 -15.75
CA VAL A 167 11.13 5.68 -16.76
C VAL A 167 10.67 6.21 -18.12
N PRO A 168 11.55 6.80 -18.92
CA PRO A 168 11.24 7.20 -20.28
C PRO A 168 10.94 5.98 -21.15
N ARG A 169 9.92 6.09 -22.01
CA ARG A 169 9.54 5.04 -22.96
C ARG A 169 10.15 5.33 -24.32
N TRP A 170 11.14 4.54 -24.73
CA TRP A 170 11.80 4.70 -26.03
C TRP A 170 11.21 3.76 -27.07
N ARG A 171 10.94 4.27 -28.26
CA ARG A 171 10.55 3.49 -29.45
C ARG A 171 11.33 3.99 -30.64
N GLU A 172 12.09 3.10 -31.29
CA GLU A 172 12.93 3.45 -32.46
C GLU A 172 13.88 4.63 -32.20
N GLY A 173 14.42 4.74 -30.97
CA GLY A 173 15.32 5.83 -30.57
C GLY A 173 14.63 7.16 -30.24
N VAL A 174 13.30 7.23 -30.33
CA VAL A 174 12.51 8.42 -29.98
C VAL A 174 11.79 8.20 -28.65
N ASN A 175 11.83 9.21 -27.78
CA ASN A 175 11.06 9.21 -26.54
C ASN A 175 9.56 9.37 -26.89
N ARG A 176 8.77 8.35 -26.53
CA ARG A 176 7.32 8.25 -26.78
C ARG A 176 6.49 8.36 -25.50
N GLY A 177 6.96 9.14 -24.53
CA GLY A 177 6.32 9.28 -23.23
C GLY A 177 7.03 8.49 -22.14
N ALA A 178 6.28 7.90 -21.21
CA ALA A 178 6.88 7.29 -20.02
C ALA A 178 6.07 6.12 -19.48
N ILE A 179 6.72 5.24 -18.72
CA ILE A 179 6.07 4.16 -17.97
C ILE A 179 6.26 4.48 -16.49
N ALA A 180 5.20 4.43 -15.71
CA ALA A 180 5.27 4.64 -14.27
C ALA A 180 4.67 3.48 -13.49
N VAL A 181 5.38 3.07 -12.44
CA VAL A 181 4.88 2.20 -11.38
C VAL A 181 4.58 3.06 -10.15
N ILE A 182 3.39 2.86 -9.57
CA ILE A 182 2.88 3.61 -8.45
C ILE A 182 2.63 2.63 -7.30
N THR A 183 3.30 2.84 -6.18
CA THR A 183 3.11 2.02 -4.97
C THR A 183 2.41 2.87 -3.90
N ASP A 184 1.31 2.36 -3.35
CA ASP A 184 0.61 2.99 -2.23
C ASP A 184 1.47 2.90 -0.95
N LEU A 185 1.77 4.04 -0.34
CA LEU A 185 2.53 4.15 0.90
C LEU A 185 1.65 4.37 2.13
N THR A 186 0.33 4.40 1.98
CA THR A 186 -0.61 4.74 3.06
C THR A 186 -0.42 3.83 4.28
N ASN A 187 -0.40 2.51 4.07
CA ASN A 187 -0.22 1.55 5.16
C ASN A 187 1.16 1.69 5.83
N GLN A 188 2.21 1.91 5.04
CA GLN A 188 3.56 2.04 5.55
C GLN A 188 3.69 3.31 6.43
N LYS A 189 3.21 4.46 5.93
CA LYS A 189 3.22 5.71 6.70
C LYS A 189 2.36 5.60 7.96
N GLN A 190 1.21 4.93 7.90
CA GLN A 190 0.37 4.72 9.08
C GLN A 190 1.09 3.91 10.16
N VAL A 191 1.79 2.83 9.76
CA VAL A 191 2.59 2.00 10.68
C VAL A 191 3.77 2.78 11.24
N GLU A 192 4.46 3.58 10.42
CA GLU A 192 5.57 4.43 10.87
C GLU A 192 5.12 5.46 11.92
N VAL A 193 3.97 6.10 11.69
CA VAL A 193 3.38 7.05 12.65
C VAL A 193 2.98 6.34 13.95
N GLU A 194 2.33 5.18 13.88
CA GLU A 194 1.94 4.42 15.07
C GLU A 194 3.16 3.95 15.88
N LEU A 195 4.20 3.47 15.20
CA LEU A 195 5.46 3.09 15.84
C LEU A 195 6.15 4.30 16.49
N GLY A 196 6.16 5.44 15.82
CA GLY A 196 6.67 6.69 16.37
C GLY A 196 5.96 7.08 17.65
N GLN A 197 4.63 7.05 17.66
CA GLN A 197 3.83 7.35 18.85
C GLN A 197 4.12 6.39 20.01
N LYS A 198 4.21 5.08 19.76
CA LYS A 198 4.55 4.10 20.79
C LYS A 198 5.98 4.29 21.32
N ALA A 199 6.93 4.64 20.45
CA ALA A 199 8.31 4.90 20.85
C ALA A 199 8.41 6.15 21.75
N ASP A 200 7.65 7.20 21.44
CA ASP A 200 7.57 8.41 22.25
C ASP A 200 6.93 8.12 23.62
N GLU A 201 5.84 7.34 23.65
CA GLU A 201 5.18 6.90 24.89
C GLU A 201 6.14 6.09 25.79
N LEU A 202 6.79 5.06 25.23
CA LEU A 202 7.77 4.26 25.96
C LEU A 202 8.96 5.08 26.45
N SER A 203 9.41 6.05 25.65
CA SER A 203 10.50 6.94 26.02
C SER A 203 10.11 7.84 27.20
N ALA A 204 8.88 8.36 27.22
CA ALA A 204 8.36 9.15 28.35
C ALA A 204 8.27 8.30 29.62
N LEU A 205 7.72 7.08 29.53
CA LEU A 205 7.64 6.15 30.66
C LEU A 205 9.02 5.76 31.19
N TYR A 206 9.99 5.50 30.31
CA TYR A 206 11.35 5.17 30.71
C TYR A 206 12.05 6.34 31.42
N ARG A 207 11.93 7.56 30.90
CA ARG A 207 12.48 8.77 31.54
C ARG A 207 11.91 8.96 32.95
N ALA A 208 10.60 8.79 33.10
CA ALA A 208 9.93 8.85 34.40
C ALA A 208 10.48 7.80 35.37
N SER A 209 10.59 6.54 34.93
CA SER A 209 11.12 5.43 35.74
C SER A 209 12.55 5.69 36.22
N VAL A 210 13.45 6.13 35.33
CA VAL A 210 14.85 6.43 35.70
C VAL A 210 14.95 7.56 36.73
N GLN A 211 14.12 8.60 36.61
CA GLN A 211 14.07 9.68 37.62
C GLN A 211 13.66 9.16 38.99
N LEU A 212 12.73 8.20 39.06
CA LEU A 212 12.32 7.58 40.32
C LEU A 212 13.44 6.75 40.95
N PHE A 213 14.16 5.94 40.16
CA PHE A 213 15.25 5.10 40.68
C PHE A 213 16.49 5.88 41.14
N ARG A 214 16.69 7.13 40.67
CA ARG A 214 17.80 7.99 41.10
C ARG A 214 17.58 8.69 42.43
N ALA A 215 16.38 8.62 43.00
CA ALA A 215 16.08 9.27 44.27
C ALA A 215 16.68 8.49 45.45
N ASN A 216 17.51 9.16 46.26
CA ASN A 216 18.19 8.55 47.40
C ASN A 216 17.38 8.59 48.71
N ASN A 217 16.20 9.22 48.70
CA ASN A 217 15.30 9.26 49.85
C ASN A 217 13.85 9.52 49.38
N LEU A 218 12.90 9.20 50.26
CA LEU A 218 11.46 9.26 49.98
C LEU A 218 10.97 10.66 49.54
N ARG A 219 11.58 11.73 50.08
CA ARG A 219 11.19 13.11 49.74
C ARG A 219 11.64 13.49 48.32
N GLU A 220 12.85 13.09 47.92
CA GLU A 220 13.32 13.26 46.55
C GLU A 220 12.49 12.43 45.56
N SER A 221 12.12 11.18 45.92
CA SER A 221 11.23 10.35 45.11
C SER A 221 9.88 11.03 44.91
N ALA A 222 9.26 11.51 46.00
CA ALA A 222 7.99 12.23 45.95
C ALA A 222 8.06 13.48 45.07
N ARG A 223 9.16 14.26 45.17
CA ARG A 223 9.37 15.46 44.35
C ARG A 223 9.52 15.12 42.86
N HIS A 224 10.23 14.04 42.54
CA HIS A 224 10.34 13.57 41.15
C HIS A 224 8.98 13.15 40.62
N ILE A 225 8.20 12.34 41.36
CA ILE A 225 6.83 11.95 40.97
C ILE A 225 5.98 13.16 40.62
N THR A 226 5.88 14.15 41.52
CA THR A 226 5.01 15.31 41.30
C THR A 226 5.47 16.16 40.11
N THR A 227 6.78 16.31 39.92
CA THR A 227 7.33 17.12 38.82
C THR A 227 7.11 16.43 37.47
N THR A 228 7.37 15.12 37.38
CA THR A 228 7.18 14.36 36.13
C THR A 228 5.71 14.34 35.72
N LEU A 229 4.79 14.11 36.67
CA LEU A 229 3.35 14.10 36.38
C LEU A 229 2.83 15.46 35.88
N THR A 230 3.34 16.56 36.42
CA THR A 230 2.89 17.90 35.99
C THR A 230 3.56 18.41 34.72
N GLN A 231 4.77 17.95 34.40
CA GLN A 231 5.50 18.40 33.21
C GLN A 231 5.24 17.52 31.98
N GLU A 232 5.14 16.21 32.14
CA GLU A 232 5.05 15.27 31.00
C GLU A 232 3.62 14.80 30.72
N PHE A 233 2.69 14.86 31.71
CA PHE A 233 1.35 14.27 31.59
C PHE A 233 0.19 15.28 31.60
N ASP A 234 0.46 16.57 31.37
CA ASP A 234 -0.51 17.68 31.37
C ASP A 234 -1.43 17.74 32.61
N ILE A 235 -0.94 17.24 33.75
CA ILE A 235 -1.65 17.31 35.02
C ILE A 235 -1.44 18.71 35.61
N ALA A 236 -2.55 19.40 35.93
CA ALA A 236 -2.49 20.77 36.42
C ALA A 236 -1.81 20.91 37.80
N ASP A 237 -2.00 19.93 38.67
CA ASP A 237 -1.41 19.87 40.01
C ASP A 237 -1.30 18.41 40.49
N CYS A 238 -0.19 18.08 41.13
CA CYS A 238 0.08 16.76 41.67
C CYS A 238 0.68 16.88 43.06
N THR A 239 0.10 16.13 44.02
CA THR A 239 0.56 16.08 45.40
C THR A 239 0.80 14.64 45.83
N VAL A 240 1.94 14.39 46.46
CA VAL A 240 2.24 13.12 47.14
C VAL A 240 2.12 13.34 48.64
N VAL A 241 1.28 12.52 49.27
CA VAL A 241 1.05 12.51 50.72
C VAL A 241 1.42 11.15 51.31
N LEU A 242 1.76 11.14 52.60
CA LEU A 242 2.10 9.94 53.34
C LEU A 242 1.37 9.92 54.69
N LEU A 243 0.99 8.75 55.19
CA LEU A 243 0.55 8.64 56.57
C LEU A 243 1.74 8.80 57.52
N GLU A 244 1.55 9.52 58.61
CA GLU A 244 2.57 9.82 59.63
C GLU A 244 3.22 8.56 60.18
N GLU A 245 2.48 7.46 60.31
CA GLU A 245 2.98 6.18 60.80
C GLU A 245 4.07 5.58 59.90
N PHE A 246 4.12 5.96 58.62
CA PHE A 246 5.10 5.51 57.63
C PHE A 246 6.25 6.50 57.41
N LEU A 247 6.28 7.64 58.11
CA LEU A 247 7.40 8.58 57.99
C LEU A 247 8.66 7.96 58.64
N PRO A 248 9.83 8.01 57.98
CA PRO A 248 11.07 7.54 58.58
C PRO A 248 11.40 8.39 59.80
N THR A 249 11.34 7.79 60.99
CA THR A 249 11.86 8.40 62.22
C THR A 249 13.39 8.43 62.17
N PRO A 250 14.05 9.59 62.40
CA PRO A 250 15.49 9.65 62.55
C PRO A 250 15.95 8.64 63.61
N SER A 251 17.06 7.95 63.38
CA SER A 251 17.57 6.86 64.24
C SER A 251 17.84 7.23 65.71
N HIS A 252 17.69 8.52 66.07
CA HIS A 252 17.88 9.07 67.41
C HIS A 252 16.77 10.06 67.84
N ALA A 253 15.68 10.20 67.09
CA ALA A 253 14.58 11.08 67.46
C ALA A 253 13.35 10.25 67.88
N THR A 254 12.90 10.44 69.12
CA THR A 254 11.54 10.07 69.52
C THR A 254 10.55 10.82 68.63
N LYS A 255 9.48 10.15 68.17
CA LYS A 255 8.36 10.85 67.53
C LYS A 255 7.96 12.02 68.45
N PRO A 256 7.82 13.25 67.93
CA PRO A 256 7.43 14.37 68.76
C PRO A 256 6.11 14.04 69.48
N GLU A 257 5.98 14.37 70.77
CA GLU A 257 4.76 14.10 71.57
C GLU A 257 3.48 14.70 70.95
N THR A 258 3.63 15.58 69.96
CA THR A 258 2.57 16.21 69.17
C THR A 258 2.17 15.44 67.91
N ALA A 259 2.77 14.28 67.63
CA ALA A 259 2.39 13.45 66.49
C ALA A 259 1.00 12.85 66.71
N VAL A 260 0.02 13.26 65.91
CA VAL A 260 -1.34 12.74 65.99
C VAL A 260 -1.40 11.44 65.17
N PRO A 261 -1.76 10.29 65.78
CA PRO A 261 -1.95 9.05 65.05
C PRO A 261 -2.93 9.24 63.88
N GLY A 262 -2.60 8.65 62.73
CA GLY A 262 -3.41 8.76 61.51
C GLY A 262 -3.27 10.10 60.76
N GLN A 263 -2.36 10.99 61.14
CA GLN A 263 -2.13 12.23 60.41
C GLN A 263 -1.59 11.97 58.99
N ILE A 264 -2.12 12.67 58.00
CA ILE A 264 -1.66 12.60 56.61
C ILE A 264 -0.79 13.83 56.33
N VAL A 265 0.47 13.58 55.93
CA VAL A 265 1.50 14.59 55.75
C VAL A 265 1.87 14.71 54.28
N ARG A 266 1.89 15.94 53.76
CA ARG A 266 2.32 16.23 52.39
C ARG A 266 3.84 16.11 52.26
N LEU A 267 4.32 15.23 51.37
CA LEU A 267 5.74 15.04 51.09
C LEU A 267 6.25 15.93 49.96
N ALA A 268 5.48 16.08 48.89
CA ALA A 268 5.81 16.91 47.74
C ALA A 268 4.53 17.42 47.05
N GLN A 269 4.66 18.54 46.36
CA GLN A 269 3.65 19.10 45.45
C GLN A 269 4.35 19.80 44.29
N ALA A 270 3.78 19.68 43.10
CA ALA A 270 4.14 20.47 41.93
C ALA A 270 2.86 20.77 41.14
N GLY A 271 2.78 21.93 40.51
CA GLY A 271 1.57 22.33 39.78
C GLY A 271 1.42 23.84 39.61
N LYS A 272 0.42 24.23 38.84
CA LYS A 272 0.04 25.64 38.59
C LYS A 272 -0.57 26.31 39.82
N TYR A 273 -1.19 25.52 40.69
CA TYR A 273 -1.91 26.00 41.85
C TYR A 273 -1.10 25.67 43.11
N GLN A 274 -0.58 26.68 43.80
CA GLN A 274 0.14 26.47 45.06
C GLN A 274 -0.81 26.72 46.23
N HIS A 275 -1.31 25.67 46.87
CA HIS A 275 -2.16 25.80 48.06
C HIS A 275 -1.37 25.66 49.36
N ALA A 276 -1.60 26.60 50.28
CA ALA A 276 -1.35 26.35 51.69
C ALA A 276 -2.35 25.28 52.15
N VAL A 277 -1.87 24.18 52.75
CA VAL A 277 -2.75 23.15 53.34
C VAL A 277 -3.50 23.81 54.49
N ALA A 278 -4.69 24.33 54.23
CA ALA A 278 -5.45 25.09 55.23
C ALA A 278 -5.99 24.18 56.36
N LYS A 279 -5.98 22.84 56.19
CA LYS A 279 -6.45 21.87 57.18
C LYS A 279 -5.56 20.63 57.21
N SER A 280 -5.08 20.27 58.41
CA SER A 280 -4.43 18.97 58.63
C SER A 280 -5.41 17.85 58.27
N LEU A 281 -5.03 16.98 57.33
CA LEU A 281 -5.79 15.79 56.95
C LEU A 281 -5.48 14.65 57.95
N ASN A 282 -6.49 13.87 58.30
CA ASN A 282 -6.37 12.71 59.18
C ASN A 282 -7.09 11.52 58.52
N LEU A 283 -6.56 10.31 58.73
CA LEU A 283 -7.08 9.05 58.21
C LEU A 283 -8.56 8.82 58.55
N ASP A 284 -9.01 9.21 59.75
CA ASP A 284 -10.42 9.07 60.15
C ASP A 284 -11.28 10.27 59.73
N GLY A 285 -10.66 11.27 59.10
CA GLY A 285 -11.33 12.49 58.67
C GLY A 285 -12.13 12.35 57.37
N PRO A 286 -12.95 13.38 57.05
CA PRO A 286 -13.59 13.50 55.74
C PRO A 286 -12.54 13.81 54.66
N GLY A 287 -12.87 13.59 53.40
CA GLY A 287 -11.99 13.86 52.26
C GLY A 287 -11.83 12.67 51.32
N LEU A 288 -11.58 12.97 50.04
CA LEU A 288 -11.25 11.95 49.04
C LEU A 288 -9.94 11.21 49.39
N ILE A 289 -8.93 11.94 49.88
CA ILE A 289 -7.63 11.36 50.26
C ILE A 289 -7.77 10.34 51.42
N PRO A 290 -8.33 10.67 52.61
CA PRO A 290 -8.59 9.67 53.64
C PRO A 290 -9.48 8.51 53.19
N ALA A 291 -10.50 8.79 52.35
CA ALA A 291 -11.40 7.75 51.85
C ALA A 291 -10.67 6.74 50.94
N ALA A 292 -9.79 7.20 50.04
CA ALA A 292 -8.99 6.33 49.19
C ALA A 292 -8.04 5.46 50.02
N ILE A 293 -7.39 6.04 51.04
CA ILE A 293 -6.48 5.30 51.93
C ILE A 293 -7.23 4.21 52.70
N ARG A 294 -8.38 4.53 53.31
CA ARG A 294 -9.19 3.55 54.07
C ARG A 294 -9.72 2.41 53.21
N THR A 295 -10.05 2.69 51.95
CA THR A 295 -10.63 1.70 51.03
C THR A 295 -9.59 0.91 50.26
N GLY A 296 -8.36 1.43 50.14
CA GLY A 296 -7.30 0.86 49.29
C GLY A 296 -7.63 0.92 47.79
N GLN A 297 -8.64 1.71 47.39
CA GLN A 297 -9.09 1.81 46.01
C GLN A 297 -8.72 3.17 45.40
N THR A 298 -8.34 3.16 44.13
CA THR A 298 -8.20 4.38 43.34
C THR A 298 -9.56 5.06 43.21
N LEU A 299 -9.65 6.31 43.68
CA LEU A 299 -10.84 7.14 43.54
C LEU A 299 -10.62 8.14 42.40
N HIS A 300 -11.42 8.02 41.34
CA HIS A 300 -11.44 8.98 40.24
C HIS A 300 -12.76 9.77 40.28
N VAL A 301 -12.66 11.07 40.52
CA VAL A 301 -13.79 12.00 40.60
C VAL A 301 -13.69 12.98 39.43
N PRO A 302 -14.44 12.74 38.33
CA PRO A 302 -14.36 13.58 37.12
C PRO A 302 -14.99 14.97 37.31
N ASP A 303 -15.91 15.13 38.27
CA ASP A 303 -16.47 16.42 38.68
C ASP A 303 -16.52 16.53 40.21
N VAL A 304 -15.58 17.26 40.78
CA VAL A 304 -15.47 17.45 42.23
C VAL A 304 -16.59 18.32 42.82
N THR A 305 -17.32 19.09 41.99
CA THR A 305 -18.44 19.92 42.47
C THR A 305 -19.66 19.10 42.87
N GLN A 306 -19.73 17.86 42.38
CA GLN A 306 -20.82 16.92 42.64
C GLN A 306 -20.48 15.88 43.72
N ASP A 307 -19.21 15.80 44.16
CA ASP A 307 -18.80 14.83 45.18
C ASP A 307 -18.72 15.50 46.57
N PRO A 308 -19.62 15.14 47.52
CA PRO A 308 -19.64 15.75 48.85
C PRO A 308 -18.40 15.41 49.69
N ARG A 309 -17.56 14.46 49.27
CA ARG A 309 -16.30 14.11 49.93
C ARG A 309 -15.16 15.02 49.51
N TYR A 310 -15.30 15.81 48.45
CA TYR A 310 -14.28 16.76 48.04
C TYR A 310 -14.16 17.88 49.09
N LEU A 311 -13.01 17.97 49.74
CA LEU A 311 -12.70 19.07 50.63
C LEU A 311 -12.10 20.19 49.80
N LEU A 312 -12.77 21.34 49.74
CA LEU A 312 -12.35 22.53 48.99
C LEU A 312 -10.91 22.94 49.38
N GLY A 313 -9.95 22.51 48.55
CA GLY A 313 -8.57 23.00 48.55
C GLY A 313 -8.40 24.19 47.59
N ASP A 314 -9.05 24.11 46.42
CA ASP A 314 -9.19 25.19 45.44
C ASP A 314 -10.61 25.20 44.85
N SER A 315 -11.15 26.38 44.59
CA SER A 315 -12.39 26.58 43.83
C SER A 315 -12.25 26.28 42.32
N GLN A 316 -11.01 26.24 41.80
CA GLN A 316 -10.71 26.02 40.39
C GLN A 316 -10.55 24.54 40.02
N THR A 317 -10.35 23.64 40.98
CA THR A 317 -10.29 22.21 40.72
C THR A 317 -11.62 21.73 40.12
N ARG A 318 -11.54 20.89 39.09
CA ARG A 318 -12.71 20.31 38.40
C ARG A 318 -12.75 18.80 38.51
N SER A 319 -11.60 18.14 38.47
CA SER A 319 -11.46 16.70 38.65
C SER A 319 -10.34 16.40 39.65
N GLU A 320 -10.46 15.30 40.38
CA GLU A 320 -9.41 14.77 41.26
C GLU A 320 -9.29 13.26 41.08
N ILE A 321 -8.05 12.77 41.03
CA ILE A 321 -7.74 11.35 41.10
C ILE A 321 -6.84 11.10 42.31
N VAL A 322 -7.24 10.16 43.16
CA VAL A 322 -6.47 9.73 44.32
C VAL A 322 -6.08 8.27 44.13
N VAL A 323 -4.78 8.00 44.05
CA VAL A 323 -4.21 6.67 43.89
C VAL A 323 -3.52 6.29 45.20
N PRO A 324 -4.06 5.35 46.00
CA PRO A 324 -3.32 4.78 47.12
C PRO A 324 -2.17 3.91 46.56
N LEU A 325 -0.96 4.10 47.10
CA LEU A 325 0.27 3.40 46.68
C LEU A 325 0.68 2.32 47.66
#